data_AF-A0A0F9FQD1-F1
#
_entry.id   AF-A0A0F9FQD1-F1
#
_cell.length_a   1.000
_cell.length_b   1.000
_cell.length_c   1.000
_cell.angle_alpha   90.00
_cell.angle_beta   90.00
_cell.angle_gamma   90.00
#
_symmetry.space_group_name_H-M   'P 1'
#
loop_
_entity.id
_entity.type
_entity.pdbx_description
1 polymer ?
#
loop_
_entity_poly.entity_id
_entity_poly.type
_entity_poly.pdbx_seq_one_letter_code
_entity_poly.pdbx_strand_id
1 'polypeptide(L)'
;YDNRAINGFIVALSEVCQNIIEHSENTGFVGIQKYHFQNMDKNVVKIAVMDLGIGFKNSLKTRFDIRDDIDAIGRALLHGASRYSDTGRGHGLASVRRFIKQWNGKISIRSGTASLSIIPKWAWGNEKEQNLTHFPGAQINLLLPEI
;
A
#
# COMPACT_ATOMS: atom_id res chain seq x y z
N TYR A 1 8.77 6.95 19.62
CA TYR A 1 8.54 7.44 18.25
C TYR A 1 8.39 8.96 18.26
N ASP A 2 9.06 9.68 17.36
CA ASP A 2 8.84 11.12 17.11
C ASP A 2 7.35 11.36 16.73
N ASN A 3 6.73 12.46 17.19
CA ASN A 3 5.38 12.86 16.81
C ASN A 3 5.19 12.91 15.28
N ARG A 4 6.25 13.25 14.52
CA ARG A 4 6.24 13.20 13.05
C ARG A 4 6.08 11.77 12.52
N ALA A 5 6.70 10.79 13.18
CA ALA A 5 6.57 9.37 12.84
C ALA A 5 5.15 8.85 13.10
N ILE A 6 4.56 9.24 14.23
CA ILE A 6 3.18 8.87 14.59
C ILE A 6 2.18 9.49 13.58
N ASN A 7 2.35 10.76 13.24
CA ASN A 7 1.46 11.43 12.29
C ASN A 7 1.54 10.83 10.89
N GLY A 8 2.74 10.55 10.38
CA GLY A 8 2.89 9.87 9.09
C GLY A 8 2.23 8.48 9.08
N PHE A 9 2.14 7.83 10.25
CA PHE A 9 1.66 6.46 10.37
C PHE A 9 0.14 6.47 10.30
N ILE A 10 -0.47 7.39 11.06
CA ILE A 10 -1.91 7.63 11.03
C ILE A 10 -2.33 7.99 9.60
N VAL A 11 -1.63 8.91 8.95
CA VAL A 11 -1.93 9.27 7.55
C VAL A 11 -1.79 8.07 6.63
N ALA A 12 -0.71 7.29 6.72
CA ALA A 12 -0.52 6.12 5.87
C ALA A 12 -1.63 5.08 6.04
N LEU A 13 -2.00 4.78 7.28
CA LEU A 13 -3.06 3.83 7.61
C LEU A 13 -4.44 4.34 7.14
N SER A 14 -4.77 5.60 7.43
CA SER A 14 -6.03 6.22 7.01
C SER A 14 -6.19 6.20 5.50
N GLU A 15 -5.15 6.54 4.73
CA GLU A 15 -5.20 6.53 3.26
C GLU A 15 -5.40 5.12 2.70
N VAL A 16 -4.75 4.11 3.29
CA VAL A 16 -4.92 2.71 2.86
C VAL A 16 -6.32 2.19 3.18
N CYS A 17 -6.84 2.48 4.38
CA CYS A 17 -8.21 2.10 4.77
C CYS A 17 -9.27 2.83 3.95
N GLN A 18 -9.05 4.11 3.63
CA GLN A 18 -9.97 4.90 2.84
C GLN A 18 -10.15 4.33 1.43
N ASN A 19 -9.09 3.75 0.84
CA ASN A 19 -9.21 3.06 -0.45
C ASN A 19 -10.20 1.89 -0.40
N ILE A 20 -10.32 1.19 0.74
CA ILE A 20 -11.31 0.12 0.87
C ILE A 20 -12.72 0.71 0.81
N ILE A 21 -12.98 1.73 1.63
CA ILE A 21 -14.30 2.37 1.71
C ILE A 21 -14.72 2.95 0.35
N GLU A 22 -13.78 3.58 -0.38
CA GLU A 22 -14.06 4.26 -1.64
C GLU A 22 -14.15 3.31 -2.84
N HIS A 23 -13.44 2.17 -2.81
CA HIS A 23 -13.20 1.39 -4.03
C HIS A 23 -13.39 -0.12 -3.91
N SER A 24 -13.47 -0.68 -2.71
CA SER A 24 -13.58 -2.14 -2.55
C SER A 24 -14.97 -2.66 -2.91
N GLU A 25 -16.02 -1.89 -2.63
CA GLU A 25 -17.42 -2.38 -2.61
C GLU A 25 -17.63 -3.53 -1.60
N ASN A 26 -16.70 -3.68 -0.66
CA ASN A 26 -16.67 -4.76 0.31
C ASN A 26 -16.05 -4.27 1.64
N THR A 27 -16.16 -5.10 2.68
CA THR A 27 -15.52 -4.88 3.98
C THR A 27 -14.04 -5.24 3.90
N GLY A 28 -13.21 -4.42 4.55
CA GLY A 28 -11.78 -4.70 4.71
C GLY A 28 -11.40 -5.05 6.13
N PHE A 29 -10.21 -5.60 6.26
CA PHE A 29 -9.58 -6.01 7.51
C PHE A 29 -8.23 -5.35 7.66
N VAL A 30 -7.89 -5.01 8.89
CA VAL A 30 -6.59 -4.44 9.25
C VAL A 30 -5.98 -5.28 10.36
N GLY A 31 -4.74 -5.73 10.15
CA GLY A 31 -3.90 -6.37 11.16
C GLY A 31 -2.63 -5.55 11.38
N ILE A 32 -2.27 -5.32 12.64
CA ILE A 32 -1.06 -4.59 13.02
C ILE A 32 -0.29 -5.43 14.03
N GLN A 33 1.00 -5.65 13.77
CA GLN A 33 1.87 -6.35 14.69
C GLN A 33 3.24 -5.68 14.77
N LYS A 34 3.79 -5.59 15.98
CA LYS A 34 5.15 -5.13 16.24
C LYS A 34 6.06 -6.33 16.43
N TYR A 35 7.22 -6.31 15.78
CA TYR A 35 8.28 -7.30 15.96
C TYR A 35 9.60 -6.59 16.28
N HIS A 36 10.53 -7.31 16.89
CA HIS A 36 11.91 -6.88 17.01
C HIS A 36 12.76 -7.63 15.98
N PHE A 37 13.37 -6.90 15.05
CA PHE A 37 14.21 -7.47 13.99
C PHE A 37 15.66 -7.50 14.48
N GLN A 38 16.11 -8.67 14.93
CA GLN A 38 17.45 -8.87 15.50
C GLN A 38 18.57 -8.38 14.56
N ASN A 39 18.45 -8.67 13.26
CA ASN A 39 19.46 -8.29 12.27
C ASN A 39 19.65 -6.76 12.12
N MET A 40 18.68 -5.97 12.58
CA MET A 40 18.73 -4.50 12.55
C MET A 40 18.80 -3.88 13.94
N ASP A 41 18.69 -4.69 15.00
CA ASP A 41 18.50 -4.27 16.39
C ASP A 41 17.42 -3.17 16.54
N LYS A 42 16.30 -3.35 15.82
CA LYS A 42 15.23 -2.34 15.73
C LYS A 42 13.85 -2.98 15.80
N ASN A 43 12.91 -2.26 16.39
CA ASN A 43 11.51 -2.64 16.26
C ASN A 43 11.00 -2.35 14.84
N VAL A 44 10.16 -3.22 14.31
CA VAL A 44 9.49 -3.06 13.03
C VAL A 44 7.99 -3.30 13.22
N VAL A 45 7.18 -2.34 12.77
CA VAL A 45 5.73 -2.50 12.72
C VAL A 45 5.33 -3.03 11.35
N LYS A 46 4.61 -4.15 11.33
CA LYS A 46 3.96 -4.71 10.15
C LYS A 46 2.48 -4.37 10.18
N ILE A 47 2.00 -3.78 9.10
CA ILE A 47 0.58 -3.47 8.89
C ILE A 47 0.15 -4.25 7.65
N ALA A 48 -0.93 -5.01 7.78
CA ALA A 48 -1.59 -5.66 6.67
C ALA A 48 -3.01 -5.11 6.57
N VAL A 49 -3.35 -4.55 5.41
CA VAL A 49 -4.70 -4.10 5.10
C VAL A 49 -5.18 -4.90 3.90
N MET A 50 -6.36 -5.48 3.98
CA MET A 50 -6.90 -6.24 2.85
C MET A 50 -8.42 -6.15 2.74
N ASP A 51 -8.91 -6.40 1.54
CA ASP A 51 -10.32 -6.53 1.22
C ASP A 51 -10.52 -7.63 0.17
N LEU A 52 -11.77 -8.07 -0.01
CA LEU A 52 -12.16 -9.05 -1.04
C LEU A 52 -13.06 -8.40 -2.10
N GLY A 53 -12.79 -7.14 -2.41
CA GLY A 53 -13.57 -6.32 -3.33
C GLY A 53 -13.24 -6.52 -4.80
N ILE A 54 -13.55 -5.50 -5.59
CA ILE A 54 -13.38 -5.51 -7.06
C ILE A 54 -11.91 -5.48 -7.51
N GLY A 55 -10.98 -5.06 -6.64
CA GLY A 55 -9.55 -4.97 -6.90
C GLY A 55 -9.13 -3.77 -7.76
N PHE A 56 -7.81 -3.55 -7.84
CA PHE A 56 -7.25 -2.34 -8.47
C PHE A 56 -7.59 -2.21 -9.95
N LYS A 57 -7.52 -3.30 -10.71
CA LYS A 57 -7.80 -3.28 -12.16
C LYS A 57 -9.24 -2.84 -12.44
N ASN A 58 -10.22 -3.40 -11.75
CA ASN A 58 -11.63 -3.03 -11.96
C ASN A 58 -11.98 -1.66 -11.42
N SER A 59 -11.39 -1.25 -10.31
CA SER A 59 -11.55 0.10 -9.77
C SER A 59 -11.03 1.17 -10.75
N LEU A 60 -9.85 0.93 -11.35
CA LEU A 60 -9.16 1.93 -12.17
C LEU A 60 -9.55 1.93 -13.66
N LYS A 61 -10.06 0.82 -14.22
CA LYS A 61 -10.43 0.74 -15.65
C LYS A 61 -11.50 1.74 -16.08
N THR A 62 -12.25 2.31 -15.14
CA THR A 62 -13.27 3.34 -15.40
C THR A 62 -12.65 4.71 -15.72
N ARG A 63 -11.40 4.95 -15.31
CA ARG A 63 -10.71 6.25 -15.43
C ARG A 63 -9.44 6.18 -16.26
N PHE A 64 -8.86 5.00 -16.40
CA PHE A 64 -7.59 4.79 -17.10
C PHE A 64 -7.69 3.58 -18.01
N ASP A 65 -6.96 3.63 -19.12
CA ASP A 65 -6.70 2.44 -19.92
C ASP A 65 -5.70 1.53 -19.18
N ILE A 66 -6.23 0.46 -18.58
CA ILE A 66 -5.49 -0.50 -17.74
C ILE A 66 -5.29 -1.79 -18.54
N ARG A 67 -4.03 -2.12 -18.83
CA ARG A 67 -3.69 -3.32 -19.63
C ARG A 67 -3.84 -4.60 -18.82
N ASP A 68 -3.22 -4.63 -17.64
CA ASP A 68 -3.14 -5.81 -16.78
C ASP A 68 -3.11 -5.42 -15.29
N ASP A 69 -3.07 -6.42 -14.41
CA ASP A 69 -3.09 -6.20 -12.96
C ASP A 69 -1.86 -5.46 -12.47
N ILE A 70 -0.68 -5.71 -13.07
CA ILE A 70 0.55 -5.04 -12.66
C ILE A 70 0.57 -3.57 -13.08
N ASP A 71 0.01 -3.23 -14.25
CA ASP A 71 -0.20 -1.84 -14.69
C ASP A 71 -1.17 -1.12 -13.75
N ALA A 72 -2.25 -1.78 -13.32
CA ALA A 72 -3.19 -1.23 -12.35
C ALA A 72 -2.51 -0.88 -11.02
N ILE A 73 -1.76 -1.83 -10.46
CA ILE A 73 -1.03 -1.63 -9.20
C ILE A 73 0.05 -0.54 -9.37
N GLY A 74 0.78 -0.58 -10.48
CA GLY A 74 1.79 0.42 -10.82
C GLY A 74 1.22 1.82 -10.89
N ARG A 75 0.07 2.02 -11.53
CA ARG A 75 -0.59 3.33 -11.63
C ARG A 75 -1.12 3.82 -10.29
N ALA A 76 -1.70 2.94 -9.48
CA ALA A 76 -2.13 3.28 -8.13
C ALA A 76 -0.95 3.76 -7.26
N LEU A 77 0.16 3.02 -7.30
CA LEU A 77 1.34 3.30 -6.47
C LEU A 77 2.19 4.47 -6.99
N LEU A 78 2.31 4.63 -8.31
CA LEU A 78 3.22 5.60 -8.93
C LEU A 78 2.58 6.94 -9.22
N HIS A 79 1.36 6.93 -9.76
CA HIS A 79 0.68 8.14 -10.24
C HIS A 79 -0.36 8.65 -9.23
N GLY A 80 -0.58 7.93 -8.12
CA GLY A 80 -1.62 8.24 -7.14
C GLY A 80 -3.00 8.39 -7.78
N ALA A 81 -3.19 7.82 -8.98
CA ALA A 81 -4.32 8.00 -9.88
C ALA A 81 -5.06 9.33 -9.71
N SER A 82 -4.29 10.42 -9.63
CA SER A 82 -4.66 11.83 -9.71
C SER A 82 -6.14 12.17 -9.44
N ARG A 83 -6.48 12.45 -8.16
CA ARG A 83 -7.64 13.28 -7.78
C ARG A 83 -7.39 14.73 -8.26
N TYR A 84 -7.61 15.05 -9.53
CA TYR A 84 -7.85 16.44 -9.93
C TYR A 84 -9.31 16.75 -9.57
N SER A 85 -9.54 17.33 -8.38
CA SER A 85 -10.68 18.25 -8.11
C SER A 85 -10.86 18.70 -6.65
N ASP A 86 -10.05 18.30 -5.65
CA ASP A 86 -10.26 18.83 -4.29
C ASP A 86 -8.95 19.25 -3.61
N THR A 87 -8.75 20.56 -3.49
CA THR A 87 -7.61 21.25 -2.86
C THR A 87 -7.53 21.09 -1.33
N GLY A 88 -8.21 20.10 -0.74
CA GLY A 88 -8.32 19.94 0.73
C GLY A 88 -8.29 18.51 1.27
N ARG A 89 -8.08 17.47 0.46
CA ARG A 89 -8.03 16.06 0.92
C ARG A 89 -6.74 15.36 0.46
N GLY A 90 -6.19 14.49 1.31
CA GLY A 90 -4.83 13.95 1.24
C GLY A 90 -4.43 13.25 -0.07
N HIS A 91 -3.12 13.27 -0.37
CA HIS A 91 -2.55 12.84 -1.66
C HIS A 91 -2.59 11.31 -1.95
N GLY A 92 -3.43 10.51 -1.28
CA GLY A 92 -3.63 9.09 -1.60
C GLY A 92 -2.42 8.18 -1.34
N LEU A 93 -2.36 7.04 -2.06
CA LEU A 93 -1.23 6.08 -2.04
C LEU A 93 0.13 6.71 -2.39
N ALA A 94 0.15 7.84 -3.12
CA ALA A 94 1.38 8.57 -3.38
C ALA A 94 1.96 9.23 -2.11
N SER A 95 1.09 9.75 -1.23
CA SER A 95 1.46 10.20 0.12
C SER A 95 2.01 9.05 0.95
N VAL A 96 1.33 7.90 0.95
CA VAL A 96 1.78 6.68 1.64
C VAL A 96 3.20 6.31 1.16
N ARG A 97 3.40 6.26 -0.15
CA ARG A 97 4.71 5.97 -0.76
C ARG A 97 5.81 6.92 -0.28
N ARG A 98 5.52 8.22 -0.19
CA ARG A 98 6.48 9.23 0.27
C ARG A 98 6.91 8.97 1.72
N PHE A 99 5.96 8.71 2.62
CA PHE A 99 6.26 8.39 4.01
C PHE A 99 7.04 7.08 4.15
N ILE A 100 6.64 6.04 3.42
CA ILE A 100 7.36 4.75 3.40
C ILE A 100 8.81 4.94 2.98
N LYS A 101 9.07 5.74 1.92
CA LYS A 101 10.44 6.04 1.50
C LYS A 101 11.22 6.83 2.55
N GLN A 102 10.61 7.84 3.17
CA GLN A 102 11.26 8.66 4.20
C GLN A 102 11.69 7.83 5.42
N TRP A 103 10.91 6.81 5.77
CA TRP A 103 11.21 5.93 6.90
C TRP A 103 12.03 4.70 6.53
N ASN A 104 12.53 4.64 5.29
CA ASN A 104 13.22 3.48 4.77
C ASN A 104 12.38 2.19 4.98
N GLY A 105 11.06 2.29 4.84
CA GLY A 105 10.12 1.19 5.02
C GLY A 105 9.83 0.42 3.73
N LYS A 106 9.10 -0.68 3.84
CA LYS A 106 8.61 -1.49 2.72
C LYS A 106 7.12 -1.26 2.50
N ILE A 107 6.69 -1.20 1.25
CA ILE A 107 5.28 -1.32 0.86
C ILE A 107 5.15 -2.43 -0.20
N SER A 108 4.14 -3.28 -0.07
CA SER A 108 3.79 -4.31 -1.04
C SER A 108 2.29 -4.28 -1.30
N ILE A 109 1.89 -4.32 -2.56
CA ILE A 109 0.49 -4.36 -3.00
C ILE A 109 0.28 -5.58 -3.88
N ARG A 110 -0.71 -6.42 -3.54
CA ARG A 110 -1.18 -7.54 -4.36
C ARG A 110 -2.64 -7.35 -4.72
N SER A 111 -2.99 -7.60 -5.97
CA SER A 111 -4.37 -7.58 -6.47
C SER A 111 -4.45 -8.36 -7.77
N GLY A 112 -5.53 -9.11 -7.98
CA GLY A 112 -5.63 -9.96 -9.17
C GLY A 112 -4.54 -11.02 -9.17
N THR A 113 -3.78 -11.10 -10.25
CA THR A 113 -2.70 -12.06 -10.48
C THR A 113 -1.29 -11.48 -10.34
N ALA A 114 -1.16 -10.27 -9.78
CA ALA A 114 0.10 -9.55 -9.69
C ALA A 114 0.38 -8.97 -8.29
N SER A 115 1.66 -8.72 -8.02
CA SER A 115 2.15 -8.03 -6.83
C SER A 115 3.27 -7.06 -7.20
N LEU A 116 3.28 -5.90 -6.56
CA LEU A 116 4.33 -4.89 -6.70
C LEU A 116 4.77 -4.40 -5.33
N SER A 117 6.08 -4.27 -5.13
CA SER A 117 6.68 -3.85 -3.87
C SER A 117 7.75 -2.78 -4.07
N ILE A 118 7.84 -1.85 -3.11
CA ILE A 118 9.01 -1.00 -2.92
C ILE A 118 9.72 -1.51 -1.68
N ILE A 119 10.96 -1.97 -1.87
CA ILE A 119 11.71 -2.72 -0.85
C ILE A 119 12.96 -1.92 -0.46
N PRO A 120 13.14 -1.57 0.83
CA PRO A 120 14.36 -0.95 1.32
C PRO A 120 15.48 -1.99 1.41
N LYS A 121 16.75 -1.55 1.41
CA LYS A 121 17.93 -2.44 1.40
C LYS A 121 17.96 -3.50 2.51
N TRP A 122 17.34 -3.22 3.66
CA TRP A 122 17.33 -4.14 4.81
C TRP A 122 16.23 -5.21 4.71
N ALA A 123 15.22 -5.00 3.88
CA ALA A 123 14.09 -5.91 3.74
C ALA A 123 14.29 -6.85 2.55
N TRP A 124 13.59 -7.98 2.59
CA TRP A 124 13.63 -9.02 1.55
C TRP A 124 12.31 -9.08 0.78
N GLY A 125 12.34 -9.72 -0.39
CA GLY A 125 11.18 -10.00 -1.24
C GLY A 125 11.39 -9.60 -2.69
N ASN A 126 10.36 -9.77 -3.50
CA ASN A 126 10.36 -9.46 -4.92
C ASN A 126 9.72 -8.10 -5.18
N GLU A 127 10.35 -7.26 -6.01
CA GLU A 127 9.79 -5.96 -6.40
C GLU A 127 8.55 -6.12 -7.29
N LYS A 128 8.52 -7.14 -8.14
CA LYS A 128 7.43 -7.41 -9.07
C LYS A 128 7.23 -8.91 -9.23
N GLU A 129 5.97 -9.34 -9.14
CA GLU A 129 5.55 -10.72 -9.37
C GLU A 129 4.28 -10.74 -10.23
N GLN A 130 4.20 -11.69 -11.15
CA GLN A 130 3.08 -11.89 -12.07
C GLN A 130 2.75 -13.37 -12.13
N ASN A 131 1.60 -13.73 -12.72
CA ASN A 131 1.10 -15.11 -12.79
C ASN A 131 0.90 -15.74 -11.41
N LEU A 132 0.61 -14.92 -10.40
CA LEU A 132 0.22 -15.39 -9.08
C LEU A 132 -1.20 -15.96 -9.13
N THR A 133 -1.53 -16.85 -8.20
CA THR A 133 -2.91 -17.26 -7.97
C THR A 133 -3.78 -16.01 -7.78
N HIS A 134 -4.91 -15.96 -8.48
CA HIS A 134 -5.84 -14.84 -8.41
C HIS A 134 -6.25 -14.58 -6.96
N PHE A 135 -6.02 -13.35 -6.50
CA PHE A 135 -6.54 -12.81 -5.27
C PHE A 135 -7.63 -11.76 -5.56
N PRO A 136 -8.87 -11.93 -5.08
CA PRO A 136 -9.93 -10.93 -5.23
C PRO A 136 -9.65 -9.73 -4.33
N GLY A 137 -10.00 -8.51 -4.75
CA GLY A 137 -9.75 -7.30 -3.97
C GLY A 137 -8.27 -6.90 -3.96
N ALA A 138 -7.80 -6.40 -2.82
CA ALA A 138 -6.43 -5.97 -2.64
C ALA A 138 -5.83 -6.41 -1.29
N GLN A 139 -4.51 -6.60 -1.27
CA GLN A 139 -3.71 -6.73 -0.06
C GLN A 139 -2.61 -5.68 -0.09
N ILE A 140 -2.52 -4.85 0.94
CA ILE A 140 -1.50 -3.83 1.11
C ILE A 140 -0.75 -4.12 2.40
N ASN A 141 0.55 -4.36 2.28
CA ASN A 141 1.43 -4.63 3.40
C ASN A 141 2.44 -3.50 3.55
N LEU A 142 2.56 -2.96 4.76
CA LEU A 142 3.54 -1.94 5.13
C LEU A 142 4.47 -2.52 6.21
N LEU A 143 5.78 -2.36 6.05
CA LEU A 143 6.76 -2.62 7.11
C LEU A 143 7.51 -1.32 7.42
N LEU A 144 7.49 -0.93 8.69
CA LEU A 144 8.00 0.35 9.16
C LEU A 144 9.01 0.11 10.28
N PRO A 145 10.31 0.37 10.05
CA PRO A 145 11.30 0.28 11.11
C PRO A 145 11.19 1.47 12.06
N GLU A 146 11.57 1.26 13.31
CA GLU A 146 11.73 2.32 14.29
C GLU A 146 12.85 3.28 13.86
N ILE A 147 12.53 4.57 13.92
CA ILE A 147 13.41 5.67 13.53
C ILE A 147 14.23 6.07 14.74
#